data_AF-A0A527YX31-F1
#
_entry.id   AF-A0A527YX31-F1
#
_cell.length_a   1.000
_cell.length_b   1.000
_cell.length_c   1.000
_cell.angle_alpha   90.00
_cell.angle_beta   90.00
_cell.angle_gamma   90.00
#
_symmetry.space_group_name_H-M   'P 1'
#
loop_
_entity.id
_entity.type
_entity.pdbx_description
1 polymer ?
#
loop_
_entity_poly.entity_id
_entity_poly.type
_entity_poly.pdbx_seq_one_letter_code
_entity_poly.pdbx_strand_id
1 'polypeptide(L)'
;RVVNHGFSRTPHMYFYHINVSHPVLDEGSRYLAPIRDVVWAGHAGERYEAQKVGYRTAPAPKLGFQEQVWQHELGADANGEVPVAVVNDRLGLGLEVVTRKHQLPCAYQWQNFQAGHYALGIEPSTHHVLGNCL
;
A
#
# COMPACT_ATOMS: atom_id res chain seq x y z
N ARG A 1 -2.52 20.20 7.17
CA ARG A 1 -1.59 20.59 8.26
C ARG A 1 -2.21 20.17 9.58
N VAL A 2 -1.46 19.51 10.46
CA VAL A 2 -1.89 19.16 11.83
C VAL A 2 -1.12 20.03 12.82
N VAL A 3 -1.79 20.53 13.86
CA VAL A 3 -1.19 21.39 14.89
C VAL A 3 -1.57 20.85 16.27
N ASN A 4 -0.58 20.68 17.14
CA ASN A 4 -0.82 20.38 18.55
C ASN A 4 -1.08 21.70 19.31
N HIS A 5 -2.32 21.90 19.75
CA HIS A 5 -2.71 23.03 20.61
C HIS A 5 -2.62 22.72 22.11
N GLY A 6 -2.18 21.51 22.47
CA GLY A 6 -1.97 21.10 23.85
C GLY A 6 -0.69 21.66 24.45
N PHE A 7 -0.60 21.59 25.78
CA PHE A 7 0.55 22.07 26.55
C PHE A 7 1.66 21.02 26.72
N SER A 8 1.46 19.81 26.18
CA SER A 8 2.39 18.69 26.26
C SER A 8 2.79 18.21 24.87
N ARG A 9 4.01 17.67 24.74
CA ARG A 9 4.46 16.99 23.51
C ARG A 9 3.62 15.73 23.31
N THR A 10 2.94 15.65 22.18
CA THR A 10 2.05 14.52 21.83
C THR A 10 2.62 13.78 20.62
N PRO A 11 2.81 12.45 20.71
CA PRO A 11 3.16 11.62 19.56
C PRO A 11 2.10 11.75 18.46
N HIS A 12 2.53 11.76 17.20
CA HIS A 12 1.61 11.85 16.07
C HIS A 12 2.12 10.97 14.94
N MET A 13 1.24 10.11 14.45
CA MET A 13 1.42 9.36 13.22
C MET A 13 0.22 9.65 12.34
N TYR A 14 0.45 9.83 11.06
CA TYR A 14 -0.62 9.83 10.08
C TYR A 14 -0.30 8.92 8.91
N PHE A 15 -1.37 8.46 8.29
CA PHE A 15 -1.44 7.49 7.23
C PHE A 15 -2.67 7.82 6.37
N TYR A 16 -2.56 7.65 5.06
CA TYR A 16 -3.70 7.76 4.15
C TYR A 16 -4.13 6.36 3.72
N HIS A 17 -5.41 6.01 3.94
CA HIS A 17 -5.98 4.75 3.50
C HIS A 17 -6.71 4.95 2.16
N ILE A 18 -6.01 4.73 1.05
CA ILE A 18 -6.60 4.93 -0.29
C ILE A 18 -6.92 3.57 -0.86
N ASN A 19 -8.21 3.20 -0.84
CA ASN A 19 -8.67 1.93 -1.37
C ASN A 19 -9.11 2.08 -2.82
N VAL A 20 -8.52 1.24 -3.68
CA VAL A 20 -8.83 1.15 -5.10
C VAL A 20 -9.57 -0.17 -5.35
N SER A 21 -10.68 -0.07 -6.06
CA SER A 21 -11.52 -1.21 -6.45
C SER A 21 -11.87 -1.12 -7.93
N HIS A 22 -12.82 -1.93 -8.38
CA HIS A 22 -13.37 -1.87 -9.73
C HIS A 22 -13.82 -0.43 -10.09
N PRO A 23 -13.62 0.05 -11.34
CA PRO A 23 -13.06 -0.67 -12.50
C PRO A 23 -11.53 -0.62 -12.62
N VAL A 24 -10.86 0.18 -11.79
CA VAL A 24 -9.39 0.32 -11.86
C VAL A 24 -8.70 -0.96 -11.39
N LEU A 25 -9.25 -1.64 -10.40
CA LEU A 25 -8.78 -2.94 -9.94
C LEU A 25 -9.66 -4.06 -10.52
N ASP A 26 -9.01 -4.98 -11.21
CA ASP A 26 -9.58 -6.19 -11.83
C ASP A 26 -8.47 -7.26 -11.95
N GLU A 27 -8.83 -8.49 -12.31
CA GLU A 27 -7.84 -9.54 -12.59
C GLU A 27 -6.78 -9.04 -13.59
N GLY A 28 -5.51 -9.25 -13.25
CA GLY A 28 -4.38 -8.81 -14.07
C GLY A 28 -3.99 -7.34 -13.89
N SER A 29 -4.74 -6.56 -13.11
CA SER A 29 -4.34 -5.18 -12.79
C SER A 29 -3.01 -5.16 -12.06
N ARG A 30 -2.18 -4.17 -12.36
CA ARG A 30 -0.79 -4.09 -11.87
C ARG A 30 -0.64 -2.98 -10.84
N TYR A 31 0.07 -3.30 -9.76
CA TYR A 31 0.58 -2.33 -8.80
C TYR A 31 1.97 -1.87 -9.24
N LEU A 32 2.08 -0.58 -9.57
CA LEU A 32 3.31 0.04 -10.04
C LEU A 32 3.81 1.00 -8.97
N ALA A 33 5.03 0.77 -8.48
CA ALA A 33 5.70 1.62 -7.52
C ALA A 33 7.22 1.46 -7.65
N PRO A 34 8.01 2.49 -7.29
CA PRO A 34 9.47 2.43 -7.29
C PRO A 34 10.00 1.63 -6.08
N ILE A 35 9.57 0.37 -5.95
CA ILE A 35 9.93 -0.53 -4.84
C ILE A 35 11.42 -0.86 -4.93
N ARG A 36 12.16 -0.55 -3.87
CA ARG A 36 13.57 -0.92 -3.67
C ARG A 36 13.70 -2.18 -2.84
N ASP A 37 12.85 -2.33 -1.83
CA ASP A 37 12.85 -3.48 -0.93
C ASP A 37 11.46 -3.75 -0.32
N VAL A 38 11.24 -4.97 0.13
CA VAL A 38 10.09 -5.37 0.95
C VAL A 38 10.56 -5.45 2.39
N VAL A 39 10.28 -4.40 3.17
CA VAL A 39 10.81 -4.28 4.54
C VAL A 39 10.04 -5.09 5.56
N TRP A 40 8.76 -5.38 5.28
CA TRP A 40 7.91 -6.19 6.15
C TRP A 40 6.70 -6.75 5.39
N ALA A 41 6.17 -7.88 5.87
CA ALA A 41 4.89 -8.41 5.43
C ALA A 41 4.13 -9.00 6.63
N GLY A 42 2.86 -8.63 6.80
CA GLY A 42 2.07 -8.97 8.01
C GLY A 42 1.76 -10.44 8.20
N HIS A 43 1.93 -11.24 7.15
CA HIS A 43 1.75 -12.68 7.20
C HIS A 43 3.00 -13.44 6.75
N ALA A 44 4.19 -12.84 6.90
CA ALA A 44 5.45 -13.51 6.58
C ALA A 44 5.51 -14.91 7.23
N GLY A 45 5.85 -15.92 6.43
CA GLY A 45 5.85 -17.33 6.81
C GLY A 45 4.89 -18.20 5.99
N GLU A 46 4.57 -19.40 6.48
CA GLU A 46 3.80 -20.43 5.73
C GLU A 46 2.42 -19.95 5.26
N ARG A 47 1.75 -19.05 6.00
CA ARG A 47 0.42 -18.54 5.64
C ARG A 47 0.42 -17.62 4.42
N TYR A 48 1.51 -16.89 4.18
CA TYR A 48 1.64 -16.04 3.00
C TYR A 48 1.80 -16.90 1.72
N GLU A 49 2.74 -17.85 1.73
CA GLU A 49 3.00 -18.76 0.62
C GLU A 49 1.76 -19.62 0.28
N ALA A 50 0.92 -19.93 1.26
CA ALA A 50 -0.29 -20.71 1.07
C ALA A 50 -1.29 -20.06 0.09
N GLN A 51 -1.38 -18.72 0.06
CA GLN A 51 -2.34 -18.03 -0.80
C GLN A 51 -1.83 -17.84 -2.24
N LYS A 52 -0.50 -17.93 -2.45
CA LYS A 52 0.19 -17.78 -3.75
C LYS A 52 -0.19 -16.50 -4.49
N VAL A 53 -0.24 -15.38 -3.76
CA VAL A 53 -0.54 -14.05 -4.32
C VAL A 53 0.61 -13.13 -3.96
N GLY A 54 1.26 -12.58 -4.99
CA GLY A 54 2.31 -11.57 -4.81
C GLY A 54 1.74 -10.16 -4.77
N TYR A 55 2.63 -9.19 -4.53
CA TYR A 55 2.25 -7.78 -4.40
C TYR A 55 2.07 -7.04 -5.75
N ARG A 56 2.58 -7.57 -6.87
CA ARG A 56 2.66 -6.83 -8.15
C ARG A 56 1.42 -6.90 -9.03
N THR A 57 0.70 -8.01 -9.00
CA THR A 57 -0.42 -8.27 -9.93
C THR A 57 -1.61 -8.80 -9.16
N ALA A 58 -2.77 -8.19 -9.37
CA ALA A 58 -4.01 -8.60 -8.74
C ALA A 58 -4.54 -9.89 -9.38
N PRO A 59 -4.86 -10.94 -8.59
CA PRO A 59 -5.51 -12.15 -9.09
C PRO A 59 -7.00 -11.90 -9.35
N ALA A 60 -7.71 -12.83 -10.00
CA ALA A 60 -9.17 -12.86 -9.91
C ALA A 60 -9.64 -12.89 -8.44
N PRO A 61 -10.88 -12.47 -8.12
CA PRO A 61 -11.44 -12.65 -6.79
C PRO A 61 -11.36 -14.12 -6.33
N LYS A 62 -10.85 -14.37 -5.13
CA LYS A 62 -10.63 -15.71 -4.57
C LYS A 62 -11.56 -15.98 -3.41
N LEU A 63 -12.13 -17.17 -3.34
CA LEU A 63 -12.88 -17.62 -2.15
C LEU A 63 -11.90 -17.98 -1.02
N GLY A 64 -12.16 -17.48 0.18
CA GLY A 64 -11.33 -17.74 1.36
C GLY A 64 -10.01 -16.98 1.38
N PHE A 65 -9.87 -15.91 0.58
CA PHE A 65 -8.69 -15.06 0.65
C PHE A 65 -8.67 -14.32 1.98
N GLN A 66 -7.54 -14.41 2.68
CA GLN A 66 -7.26 -13.62 3.86
C GLN A 66 -6.44 -12.41 3.43
N GLU A 67 -6.77 -11.24 3.98
CA GLU A 67 -6.08 -10.00 3.64
C GLU A 67 -4.55 -10.12 3.79
N GLN A 68 -3.82 -9.30 3.05
CA GLN A 68 -2.36 -9.23 3.13
C GLN A 68 -1.90 -7.78 3.17
N VAL A 69 -0.87 -7.52 3.97
CA VAL A 69 -0.21 -6.21 4.04
C VAL A 69 1.27 -6.36 3.76
N TRP A 70 1.74 -5.58 2.82
CA TRP A 70 3.14 -5.41 2.48
C TRP A 70 3.59 -4.03 2.91
N GLN A 71 4.78 -3.94 3.49
CA GLN A 71 5.47 -2.68 3.65
C GLN A 71 6.66 -2.64 2.70
N HIS A 72 6.73 -1.58 1.90
CA HIS A 72 7.76 -1.39 0.88
C HIS A 72 8.66 -0.23 1.23
N GLU A 73 9.96 -0.36 0.97
CA GLU A 73 10.84 0.78 0.83
C GLU A 73 10.72 1.31 -0.60
N LEU A 74 10.18 2.53 -0.74
CA LEU A 74 10.00 3.17 -2.03
C LEU A 74 11.09 4.21 -2.30
N GLY A 75 11.63 4.18 -3.51
CA GLY A 75 12.46 5.25 -4.04
C GLY A 75 11.64 6.50 -4.37
N ALA A 76 12.34 7.64 -4.42
CA ALA A 76 11.78 8.90 -4.88
C ALA A 76 12.52 9.36 -6.14
N ASP A 77 11.85 10.16 -6.96
CA ASP A 77 12.45 10.81 -8.11
C ASP A 77 13.35 12.01 -7.71
N ALA A 78 13.87 12.74 -8.70
CA ALA A 78 14.72 13.91 -8.46
C ALA A 78 14.00 15.07 -7.73
N ASN A 79 12.67 15.11 -7.76
CA ASN A 79 11.84 16.10 -7.06
C ASN A 79 11.41 15.61 -5.65
N GLY A 80 11.83 14.41 -5.24
CA GLY A 80 11.43 13.78 -3.99
C GLY A 80 9.98 13.25 -4.01
N GLU A 81 9.42 13.06 -5.20
CA GLU A 81 8.09 12.48 -5.41
C GLU A 81 8.16 10.96 -5.47
N VAL A 82 7.11 10.32 -4.94
CA VAL A 82 6.93 8.87 -4.91
C VAL A 82 5.60 8.56 -5.59
N PRO A 83 5.60 8.28 -6.91
CA PRO A 83 4.41 7.86 -7.63
C PRO A 83 4.11 6.38 -7.36
N VAL A 84 2.85 6.07 -7.05
CA VAL A 84 2.32 4.71 -6.90
C VAL A 84 1.02 4.62 -7.67
N ALA A 85 0.86 3.60 -8.50
CA ALA A 85 -0.33 3.43 -9.33
C ALA A 85 -0.90 2.02 -9.28
N VAL A 86 -2.23 1.92 -9.43
CA VAL A 86 -2.92 0.71 -9.86
C VAL A 86 -3.41 0.94 -11.27
N VAL A 87 -3.06 0.04 -12.18
CA VAL A 87 -3.40 0.16 -13.60
C VAL A 87 -4.12 -1.08 -14.11
N ASN A 88 -5.13 -0.86 -14.93
CA ASN A 88 -5.87 -1.86 -15.68
C ASN A 88 -5.57 -1.67 -17.17
N ASP A 89 -4.62 -2.45 -17.69
CA ASP A 89 -4.16 -2.33 -19.08
C ASP A 89 -5.29 -2.67 -20.09
N ARG A 90 -6.21 -3.58 -19.72
CA ARG A 90 -7.35 -3.98 -20.56
C ARG A 90 -8.32 -2.81 -20.80
N LEU A 91 -8.49 -1.95 -19.79
CA LEU A 91 -9.36 -0.78 -19.88
C LEU A 91 -8.61 0.51 -20.26
N GLY A 92 -7.28 0.48 -20.30
CA GLY A 92 -6.47 1.70 -20.46
C GLY A 92 -6.69 2.71 -19.32
N LEU A 93 -7.04 2.23 -18.13
CA LEU A 93 -7.42 3.05 -16.97
C LEU A 93 -6.44 2.83 -15.82
N GLY A 94 -6.08 3.90 -15.11
CA GLY A 94 -5.25 3.82 -13.93
C GLY A 94 -5.58 4.90 -12.91
N LEU A 95 -5.23 4.62 -11.66
CA LEU A 95 -5.22 5.60 -10.58
C LEU A 95 -3.79 5.71 -10.06
N GLU A 96 -3.25 6.92 -10.05
CA GLU A 96 -1.95 7.24 -9.49
C GLU A 96 -2.10 8.13 -8.26
N VAL A 97 -1.33 7.81 -7.23
CA VAL A 97 -1.14 8.62 -6.03
C VAL A 97 0.33 9.04 -6.00
N VAL A 98 0.56 10.35 -6.05
CA VAL A 98 1.90 10.93 -5.89
C VAL A 98 2.02 11.52 -4.50
N THR A 99 3.06 11.10 -3.77
CA THR A 99 3.38 11.63 -2.44
C THR A 99 4.79 12.21 -2.40
N ARG A 100 5.14 12.91 -1.32
CA ARG A 100 6.51 13.40 -1.06
C ARG A 100 7.19 12.50 -0.05
N LYS A 101 8.35 11.94 -0.39
CA LYS A 101 9.08 10.99 0.49
C LYS A 101 9.40 11.59 1.87
N HIS A 102 9.71 12.88 1.94
CA HIS A 102 10.00 13.53 3.23
C HIS A 102 8.77 13.73 4.14
N GLN A 103 7.55 13.70 3.58
CA GLN A 103 6.29 13.83 4.33
C GLN A 103 5.71 12.46 4.70
N LEU A 104 5.93 11.47 3.84
CA LEU A 104 5.40 10.10 3.93
C LEU A 104 6.53 9.11 3.58
N PRO A 105 7.50 8.90 4.50
CA PRO A 105 8.66 8.04 4.24
C PRO A 105 8.33 6.55 4.10
N CYS A 106 7.21 6.10 4.67
CA CYS A 106 6.80 4.70 4.68
C CYS A 106 5.66 4.46 3.68
N ALA A 107 5.59 3.28 3.09
CA ALA A 107 4.49 2.90 2.22
C ALA A 107 4.03 1.47 2.49
N TYR A 108 2.73 1.32 2.61
CA TYR A 108 2.08 0.03 2.70
C TYR A 108 1.25 -0.24 1.46
N GLN A 109 1.02 -1.52 1.24
CA GLN A 109 0.08 -2.04 0.28
C GLN A 109 -0.77 -3.09 0.98
N TRP A 110 -2.03 -2.76 1.21
CA TRP A 110 -3.03 -3.71 1.66
C TRP A 110 -3.69 -4.38 0.47
N GLN A 111 -4.02 -5.65 0.61
CA GLN A 111 -4.67 -6.46 -0.41
C GLN A 111 -5.82 -7.22 0.23
N ASN A 112 -7.01 -7.08 -0.33
CA ASN A 112 -8.14 -7.93 -0.02
C ASN A 112 -8.80 -8.36 -1.33
N PHE A 113 -8.43 -9.54 -1.80
CA PHE A 113 -8.93 -10.11 -3.04
C PHE A 113 -10.01 -11.18 -2.80
N GLN A 114 -10.72 -11.10 -1.69
CA GLN A 114 -11.80 -12.01 -1.35
C GLN A 114 -12.98 -11.83 -2.31
N ALA A 115 -13.59 -12.92 -2.77
CA ALA A 115 -14.83 -12.84 -3.53
C ALA A 115 -15.91 -12.13 -2.68
N GLY A 116 -16.49 -11.07 -3.23
CA GLY A 116 -17.42 -10.16 -2.54
C GLY A 116 -16.75 -8.91 -1.93
N HIS A 117 -15.45 -8.95 -1.63
CA HIS A 117 -14.65 -7.83 -1.10
C HIS A 117 -13.33 -7.73 -1.87
N TYR A 118 -13.30 -6.94 -2.95
CA TYR A 118 -12.16 -6.88 -3.86
C TYR A 118 -11.58 -5.45 -3.94
N ALA A 119 -10.49 -5.23 -3.21
CA ALA A 119 -9.85 -3.93 -3.04
C ALA A 119 -8.34 -4.05 -2.80
N LEU A 120 -7.62 -2.99 -3.15
CA LEU A 120 -6.19 -2.81 -2.91
C LEU A 120 -5.96 -1.43 -2.28
N GLY A 121 -5.19 -1.38 -1.20
CA GLY A 121 -4.81 -0.15 -0.52
C GLY A 121 -3.47 0.40 -1.03
N ILE A 122 -3.44 1.69 -1.39
CA ILE A 122 -2.21 2.48 -1.50
C ILE A 122 -2.09 3.30 -0.22
N GLU A 123 -1.07 3.00 0.59
CA GLU A 123 -1.07 3.40 1.99
C GLU A 123 0.24 4.10 2.41
N PRO A 124 0.46 5.34 1.97
CA PRO A 124 1.62 6.11 2.39
C PRO A 124 1.45 6.56 3.85
N SER A 125 2.53 6.47 4.63
CA SER A 125 2.54 6.70 6.08
C SER A 125 3.79 7.44 6.56
N THR A 126 3.67 8.05 7.73
CA THR A 126 4.78 8.66 8.45
C THR A 126 5.68 7.68 9.18
N HIS A 127 5.20 6.47 9.48
CA HIS A 127 5.89 5.53 10.37
C HIS A 127 5.81 4.08 9.88
N HIS A 128 6.83 3.30 10.26
CA HIS A 128 6.84 1.85 10.11
C HIS A 128 5.84 1.18 11.07
N VAL A 129 5.59 -0.11 10.86
CA VAL A 129 4.49 -0.84 11.53
C VAL A 129 4.59 -0.80 13.06
N LEU A 130 5.81 -0.72 13.59
CA LEU A 130 6.09 -0.63 15.02
C LEU A 130 6.02 0.79 15.59
N GLY A 131 5.73 1.82 14.77
CA GLY A 131 5.76 3.21 15.20
C GLY A 131 7.16 3.65 15.65
N ASN A 132 7.22 4.45 16.71
CA ASN A 132 8.47 4.93 17.34
C ASN A 132 8.91 4.06 18.52
N CYS A 133 8.65 2.74 18.49
CA CYS A 133 9.21 1.86 19.52
C CYS A 133 10.75 2.01 19.53
N LEU A 134 11.27 2.40 20.70
CA LEU A 134 12.68 2.67 21.00
C LEU A 134 13.60 1.53 20.55
#